data_AF-A0A2X3EWK9-F1
#
_entry.id   AF-A0A2X3EWK9-F1
#
_cell.length_a   1.000
_cell.length_b   1.000
_cell.length_c   1.000
_cell.angle_alpha   90.00
_cell.angle_beta   90.00
_cell.angle_gamma   90.00
#
_symmetry.space_group_name_H-M   'P 1'
#
loop_
_entity.id
_entity.type
_entity.pdbx_description
1 polymer ?
#
loop_
_entity_poly.entity_id
_entity_poly.type
_entity_poly.pdbx_seq_one_letter_code
_entity_poly.pdbx_strand_id
1 'polypeptide(L)' 'MVAQPIIYEDFLPVSAAGIFQSNLGNETQARSHGNASREAFEAALGCPVQDEFELYRQAEERSKRRCGLL' A
#
# COMPACT_ATOMS: atom_id res chain seq x y z
N MET A 1 -14.89 18.39 19.81
CA MET A 1 -13.90 17.41 19.35
C MET A 1 -13.42 17.82 17.97
N VAL A 2 -12.15 17.64 17.62
CA VAL A 2 -11.59 18.09 16.33
C VAL A 2 -10.92 16.90 15.65
N ALA A 3 -11.24 16.65 14.39
CA ALA A 3 -10.57 15.63 13.58
C ALA A 3 -9.34 16.23 12.90
N GLN A 4 -8.24 15.48 12.87
CA GLN A 4 -7.03 15.82 12.14
C GLN A 4 -6.80 14.76 11.06
N PRO A 5 -6.29 15.16 9.88
CA PRO A 5 -5.94 14.20 8.85
C PRO A 5 -4.84 13.26 9.35
N ILE A 6 -4.93 11.98 8.98
CA ILE A 6 -3.83 11.04 9.18
C ILE A 6 -2.80 11.30 8.07
N ILE A 7 -1.52 11.41 8.45
CA ILE A 7 -0.43 11.60 7.49
C ILE A 7 -0.26 10.33 6.66
N TYR A 8 -0.12 10.50 5.35
CA TYR A 8 0.16 9.42 4.42
C TYR A 8 1.66 9.07 4.46
N GLU A 9 1.98 7.84 4.82
CA GLU A 9 3.34 7.33 5.06
C GLU A 9 3.81 6.37 3.97
N ASP A 10 3.01 6.16 2.91
CA ASP A 10 3.34 5.25 1.81
C ASP A 10 3.81 6.01 0.56
N PHE A 11 4.04 5.24 -0.51
CA PHE A 11 4.47 5.77 -1.80
C PHE A 11 3.33 5.79 -2.80
N LEU A 12 3.35 6.79 -3.70
CA LEU A 12 2.45 6.80 -4.85
C LEU A 12 2.62 5.51 -5.68
N PRO A 13 1.53 4.95 -6.23
CA PRO A 13 1.61 3.74 -7.04
C PRO A 13 2.48 3.98 -8.28
N VAL A 14 3.14 2.90 -8.72
CA VAL A 14 4.17 2.87 -9.79
C VAL A 14 3.72 3.52 -11.11
N SER A 15 2.41 3.63 -11.37
CA SER A 15 1.84 4.25 -12.57
C SER A 15 1.88 5.79 -12.58
N ALA A 16 2.16 6.46 -11.46
CA ALA A 16 2.16 7.92 -11.40
C ALA A 16 3.41 8.58 -12.01
N ALA A 17 4.51 7.84 -12.18
CA ALA A 17 5.82 8.42 -12.50
C ALA A 17 6.44 7.96 -13.83
N GLY A 18 5.83 7.08 -14.62
CA GLY A 18 6.28 6.72 -15.99
C GLY A 18 7.70 6.13 -16.15
N ILE A 19 8.52 6.09 -15.10
CA ILE A 19 9.97 5.85 -15.16
C ILE A 19 10.34 4.36 -15.23
N PHE A 20 9.45 3.45 -14.79
CA PHE A 20 9.78 2.03 -14.74
C PHE A 20 9.58 1.24 -16.05
N GLN A 21 9.03 1.87 -17.10
CA GLN A 21 8.85 1.23 -18.40
C GLN A 21 10.08 1.29 -19.32
N SER A 22 11.00 2.24 -19.11
CA SER A 22 12.12 2.44 -20.06
C SER A 22 13.27 1.45 -19.92
N ASN A 23 13.38 0.76 -18.77
CA ASN A 23 14.47 -0.19 -18.52
C ASN A 23 14.09 -1.65 -18.82
N LEU A 24 12.80 -1.93 -19.05
CA LEU A 24 12.28 -3.24 -19.40
C LEU A 24 12.03 -3.26 -20.90
N GLY A 25 13.06 -3.65 -21.67
CA GLY A 25 13.00 -3.69 -23.13
C GLY A 25 11.76 -4.43 -23.62
N ASN A 26 10.94 -3.74 -24.42
CA ASN A 26 9.93 -4.21 -25.37
C ASN A 26 9.06 -5.44 -25.03
N GLU A 27 8.85 -5.77 -23.76
CA GLU A 27 7.87 -6.77 -23.34
C GLU A 27 6.67 -6.07 -22.72
N THR A 28 5.74 -5.69 -23.58
CA THR A 28 4.41 -5.20 -23.21
C THR A 28 3.59 -6.35 -22.62
N GLN A 29 3.94 -6.81 -21.41
CA GLN A 29 3.02 -7.61 -20.61
C GLN A 29 2.09 -6.66 -19.88
N ALA A 30 0.87 -6.54 -20.40
CA ALA A 30 -0.28 -6.02 -19.67
C ALA A 30 -0.35 -6.77 -18.34
N ARG A 31 -0.08 -6.07 -17.23
CA ARG A 31 0.01 -6.62 -15.89
C ARG A 31 -1.38 -7.07 -15.41
N SER A 32 -1.78 -8.26 -15.82
CA SER A 32 -2.86 -9.05 -15.23
C SER A 32 -2.34 -10.02 -14.15
N HIS A 33 -1.10 -9.82 -13.67
CA HIS A 33 -0.36 -10.73 -12.77
C HIS A 33 -0.03 -10.11 -11.40
N GLY A 34 -0.87 -9.20 -10.88
CA GLY A 34 -0.61 -8.52 -9.61
C GLY A 34 -0.41 -9.49 -8.42
N ASN A 35 -1.18 -10.59 -8.40
CA ASN A 35 -1.11 -11.58 -7.32
C ASN A 35 0.15 -12.45 -7.39
N ALA A 36 0.51 -12.93 -8.58
CA ALA A 36 1.71 -13.77 -8.78
C ALA A 36 3.01 -13.02 -8.42
N SER A 37 3.09 -11.71 -8.68
CA SER A 37 4.24 -10.91 -8.27
C SER A 37 4.32 -10.67 -6.76
N ARG A 38 3.17 -10.57 -6.08
CA ARG A 38 3.11 -10.36 -4.63
C ARG A 38 3.52 -11.60 -3.86
N GLU A 39 3.01 -12.77 -4.24
CA GLU A 39 3.33 -14.04 -3.60
C GLU A 39 4.84 -14.33 -3.68
N ALA A 40 5.45 -14.15 -4.86
CA ALA A 40 6.90 -14.31 -5.03
C ALA A 40 7.71 -13.29 -4.22
N PHE A 41 7.23 -12.05 -4.14
CA PHE A 41 7.86 -10.99 -3.34
C PHE A 41 7.80 -11.31 -1.84
N GLU A 42 6.64 -11.69 -1.31
CA GLU A 42 6.44 -12.07 0.09
C GLU A 42 7.24 -13.32 0.45
N ALA A 43 7.34 -14.30 -0.45
CA ALA A 43 8.20 -15.47 -0.28
C ALA A 43 9.69 -15.08 -0.17
N ALA A 44 10.16 -14.15 -1.00
CA ALA A 44 11.54 -13.66 -0.94
C ALA A 44 11.80 -12.76 0.29
N LEU A 45 10.80 -11.98 0.71
CA LEU A 45 10.84 -11.14 1.91
C LEU A 45 10.81 -11.99 3.20
N GLY A 46 10.22 -13.18 3.13
CA GLY A 46 10.05 -14.11 4.26
C GLY A 46 8.84 -13.82 5.14
N CYS A 47 8.00 -12.85 4.76
CA CYS A 47 6.78 -12.48 5.48
C CYS A 47 5.77 -11.79 4.55
N PRO A 48 4.48 -11.78 4.91
CA PRO A 48 3.47 -11.05 4.15
C PRO A 48 3.68 -9.53 4.29
N VAL A 49 3.39 -8.79 3.22
CA VAL A 49 3.32 -7.33 3.26
C VAL A 49 2.04 -6.92 3.97
N GLN A 50 2.14 -5.93 4.87
CA GLN A 50 0.98 -5.42 5.60
C GLN A 50 0.05 -4.64 4.66
N ASP A 51 -1.24 -4.67 4.94
CA ASP A 51 -2.25 -3.85 4.25
C ASP A 51 -2.24 -2.45 4.88
N GLU A 52 -1.86 -1.45 4.09
CA GLU A 52 -1.78 -0.05 4.51
C GLU A 52 -3.13 0.50 4.96
N PHE A 53 -4.23 0.11 4.31
CA PHE A 53 -5.57 0.59 4.66
C PHE A 53 -5.99 0.07 6.03
N GLU A 54 -5.63 -1.16 6.36
CA GLU A 54 -5.89 -1.74 7.67
C GLU A 54 -5.15 -0.99 8.78
N LEU A 55 -3.89 -0.59 8.53
CA LEU A 55 -3.11 0.21 9.48
C LEU A 55 -3.72 1.59 9.71
N TYR A 56 -4.14 2.28 8.65
CA TYR A 56 -4.81 3.58 8.78
C TYR A 56 -6.16 3.47 9.49
N ARG A 57 -6.95 2.43 9.21
CA ARG A 57 -8.21 2.14 9.92
C ARG A 57 -7.97 1.93 11.42
N GLN A 58 -6.97 1.13 11.78
CA GLN A 58 -6.62 0.91 13.19
C GLN A 58 -6.18 2.20 13.88
N ALA A 59 -5.45 3.08 13.19
CA ALA A 59 -5.06 4.39 13.71
C ALA A 59 -6.30 5.28 13.96
N GLU A 60 -7.23 5.31 13.01
CA GLU A 60 -8.51 6.03 13.14
C GLU A 60 -9.33 5.50 14.34
N GLU A 61 -9.54 4.19 14.44
CA GLU A 61 -10.28 3.56 15.55
C GLU A 61 -9.63 3.82 16.91
N ARG A 62 -8.29 3.79 16.97
CA ARG A 62 -7.57 4.13 18.20
C ARG A 62 -7.84 5.57 18.63
N SER A 63 -7.96 6.50 17.68
CA SER A 63 -8.32 7.89 17.98
C SER A 63 -9.77 8.02 18.47
N LYS A 64 -10.71 7.31 17.82
CA LYS A 64 -12.13 7.27 18.21
C LYS A 64 -12.33 6.72 19.62
N ARG A 65 -11.65 5.61 19.96
CA ARG A 65 -11.65 5.03 21.33
C ARG A 65 -11.15 6.01 22.38
N ARG A 66 -10.05 6.73 22.13
CA ARG A 66 -9.53 7.75 23.05
C ARG A 66 -10.51 8.91 23.25
N CYS A 67 -11.32 9.20 22.23
CA CYS A 67 -12.37 10.21 22.30
C CYS A 67 -13.71 9.69 22.87
N GLY A 68 -13.82 8.41 23.24
CA GLY A 68 -15.05 7.80 23.74
C GLY A 68 -16.14 7.62 22.69
N LEU A 69 -15.77 7.51 21.42
CA LEU A 69 -16.71 7.34 20.29
C LEU A 69 -16.92 5.87 19.89
N LEU A 70 -16.19 4.95 20.54
CA LEU A 70 -16.20 3.50 20.34
C LEU A 70 -15.95 2.80 21.67
#